data_AF-A0A7Z0SJ28-F1
#
_entry.id   AF-A0A7Z0SJ28-F1
#
_cell.length_a   1.000
_cell.length_b   1.000
_cell.length_c   1.000
_cell.angle_alpha   90.00
_cell.angle_beta   90.00
_cell.angle_gamma   90.00
#
_symmetry.space_group_name_H-M   'P 1'
#
loop_
_entity.id
_entity.type
_entity.pdbx_description
1 polymer ?
#
loop_
_entity_poly.entity_id
_entity_poly.type
_entity_poly.pdbx_seq_one_letter_code
_entity_poly.pdbx_strand_id
1 'polypeptide(L)'
;MMSYEDEQKIQTEVRMEKYFFRASAEDFALIPGKPIAYWLSPRQLILFKNRKISDVGKVGVGLQTGNNDKYIRYWFEPSRRDIGFSGSTTESSAIWIPCNKGGDYRKWYGNGLEVIIWENNGAALKANAPSAVIRNEPLYFKPCVTWSRITSGAISFRYLDPYFVHNDASCFIVGADDSVNEVLLAYLNSPLRKLTLENLNPTLNLLPGQVNATPYLDCKISGVSRLIEIAQIDWDSYELSWDFSSLLLLHPSYYNPNLSITYQKLKLRWCEQVVEMQTLEEENNHLLIEAYDLQDELTPNVPLQEITLTCNPHYRYRGDKTEEELEALLLADTMREFLSYAVGCMFGRYSLDKPGLVLANQGETLDDYLAQIPNPTFTPDQDNVIPMLDGEWFADDITARFRQFLRITFGNEHHDENLNFIEVAIGKDIRKFFQRDFYNDHVKRYKKRPIYWLFSSPKGTFNALVYLHRYRPDTVSVVLGYLRDFRNKLDAQLKHLEQVSISTDASQPEKIRALKEIDNLKKQLLELDDYERDTLYPLATEQIPLDLDDGVKVNYLKFGSAVKKIIGLDNKED
;
A
#
# COMPACT_ATOMS: atom_id res chain seq x y z
N MET A 1 -19.59 -5.61 -76.00
CA MET A 1 -19.78 -5.92 -74.57
C MET A 1 -19.14 -7.27 -74.26
N MET A 2 -17.90 -7.27 -73.79
CA MET A 2 -17.65 -7.91 -72.50
C MET A 2 -18.02 -6.89 -71.41
N SER A 3 -18.15 -7.31 -70.15
CA SER A 3 -18.62 -6.44 -69.08
C SER A 3 -17.48 -5.63 -68.45
N TYR A 4 -17.83 -4.58 -67.71
CA TYR A 4 -16.89 -3.83 -66.87
C TYR A 4 -16.31 -4.68 -65.72
N GLU A 5 -16.92 -5.84 -65.43
CA GLU A 5 -16.47 -6.80 -64.42
C GLU A 5 -15.32 -7.69 -64.94
N ASP A 6 -15.23 -7.89 -66.25
CA ASP A 6 -14.24 -8.78 -66.86
C ASP A 6 -12.84 -8.14 -66.92
N GLU A 7 -12.75 -6.82 -67.15
CA GLU A 7 -11.48 -6.07 -67.00
C GLU A 7 -11.02 -6.00 -65.53
N GLN A 8 -11.96 -5.95 -64.57
CA GLN A 8 -11.61 -6.01 -63.15
C GLN A 8 -11.00 -7.36 -62.74
N LYS A 9 -11.46 -8.49 -63.30
CA LYS A 9 -10.87 -9.81 -63.02
C LYS A 9 -9.40 -9.87 -63.43
N ILE A 10 -9.06 -9.45 -64.65
CA ILE A 10 -7.69 -9.53 -65.17
C ILE A 10 -6.73 -8.61 -64.39
N GLN A 11 -7.17 -7.40 -64.01
CA GLN A 11 -6.39 -6.56 -63.09
C GLN A 11 -6.33 -7.09 -61.64
N THR A 12 -7.23 -8.01 -61.26
CA THR A 12 -7.21 -8.67 -59.94
C THR A 12 -6.24 -9.85 -59.91
N GLU A 13 -6.01 -10.55 -61.02
CA GLU A 13 -4.99 -11.60 -61.10
C GLU A 13 -3.57 -11.01 -60.99
N VAL A 14 -3.31 -9.86 -61.62
CA VAL A 14 -2.09 -9.04 -61.41
C VAL A 14 -1.99 -8.49 -59.97
N ARG A 15 -3.08 -8.49 -59.20
CA ARG A 15 -3.08 -8.20 -57.74
C ARG A 15 -2.93 -9.44 -56.85
N MET A 16 -2.89 -10.67 -57.38
CA MET A 16 -2.82 -11.89 -56.57
C MET A 16 -1.42 -12.53 -56.50
N GLU A 17 -0.55 -12.31 -57.49
CA GLU A 17 0.91 -12.47 -57.27
C GLU A 17 1.39 -11.57 -56.11
N LYS A 18 0.69 -10.45 -55.89
CA LYS A 18 0.95 -9.46 -54.83
C LYS A 18 0.71 -9.96 -53.39
N TYR A 19 0.14 -11.15 -53.21
CA TYR A 19 -0.06 -11.82 -51.92
C TYR A 19 0.58 -13.22 -51.87
N PHE A 20 1.41 -13.56 -52.86
CA PHE A 20 2.00 -14.89 -53.00
C PHE A 20 3.32 -15.00 -52.23
N PHE A 21 3.27 -15.49 -50.99
CA PHE A 21 4.45 -15.78 -50.18
C PHE A 21 4.93 -17.21 -50.41
N ARG A 22 6.22 -17.40 -50.72
CA ARG A 22 6.89 -18.71 -50.65
C ARG A 22 7.67 -18.84 -49.36
N ALA A 23 7.43 -19.93 -48.65
CA ALA A 23 8.11 -20.27 -47.42
C ALA A 23 9.30 -21.19 -47.70
N SER A 24 10.39 -21.01 -46.95
CA SER A 24 11.24 -22.12 -46.51
C SER A 24 11.00 -22.24 -45.00
N ALA A 25 9.79 -22.67 -44.64
CA ALA A 25 9.22 -22.58 -43.30
C ALA A 25 7.90 -23.38 -43.06
N GLU A 26 7.64 -24.62 -43.46
CA GLU A 26 8.31 -25.79 -44.07
C GLU A 26 9.13 -26.83 -43.26
N ASP A 27 9.97 -26.67 -42.24
CA ASP A 27 10.45 -25.58 -41.37
C ASP A 27 9.40 -24.74 -40.61
N PHE A 28 9.81 -23.65 -39.94
CA PHE A 28 9.32 -23.30 -38.59
C PHE A 28 9.23 -24.56 -37.68
N ALA A 29 10.18 -25.49 -37.87
CA ALA A 29 9.92 -26.91 -38.09
C ALA A 29 8.70 -27.53 -37.39
N LEU A 30 7.54 -27.43 -38.06
CA LEU A 30 6.29 -28.17 -37.81
C LEU A 30 5.75 -28.09 -36.35
N ILE A 31 6.00 -26.97 -35.68
CA ILE A 31 5.20 -26.33 -34.62
C ILE A 31 4.24 -27.28 -33.87
N PRO A 32 4.63 -27.77 -32.68
CA PRO A 32 4.18 -27.04 -31.48
C PRO A 32 5.31 -26.33 -30.73
N GLY A 33 5.04 -25.13 -30.21
CA GLY A 33 5.85 -24.46 -29.19
C GLY A 33 7.19 -23.85 -29.63
N LYS A 34 7.64 -24.03 -30.88
CA LYS A 34 8.85 -23.38 -31.42
C LYS A 34 8.56 -21.92 -31.82
N PRO A 35 9.11 -20.90 -31.13
CA PRO A 35 8.88 -19.50 -31.49
C PRO A 35 9.74 -19.08 -32.69
N ILE A 36 9.22 -18.15 -33.50
CA ILE A 36 9.88 -17.65 -34.71
C ILE A 36 10.49 -16.29 -34.41
N ALA A 37 11.64 -16.28 -33.74
CA ALA A 37 12.29 -15.08 -33.24
C ALA A 37 13.41 -14.59 -34.19
N TYR A 38 13.03 -14.19 -35.41
CA TYR A 38 13.97 -13.83 -36.50
C TYR A 38 14.79 -12.56 -36.24
N TRP A 39 14.46 -11.82 -35.17
CA TRP A 39 15.14 -10.61 -34.72
C TRP A 39 16.25 -10.88 -33.69
N LEU A 40 16.42 -12.12 -33.22
CA LEU A 40 17.48 -12.46 -32.27
C LEU A 40 18.85 -12.58 -32.95
N SER A 41 19.90 -12.14 -32.26
CA SER A 41 21.27 -12.26 -32.75
C SER A 41 21.76 -13.72 -32.74
N PRO A 42 22.79 -14.08 -33.52
CA PRO A 42 23.40 -15.41 -33.46
C PRO A 42 23.92 -15.78 -32.06
N ARG A 43 24.38 -14.81 -31.26
CA ARG A 43 24.76 -15.03 -29.85
C ARG A 43 23.53 -15.32 -28.99
N GLN A 44 22.50 -14.48 -29.07
CA GLN A 44 21.24 -14.67 -28.35
C GLN A 44 20.61 -16.04 -28.64
N LEU A 45 20.66 -16.51 -29.89
CA LEU A 45 20.17 -17.83 -30.29
C LEU A 45 21.00 -19.01 -29.72
N ILE A 46 22.29 -18.80 -29.44
CA ILE A 46 23.14 -19.82 -28.79
C ILE A 46 22.73 -20.03 -27.33
N LEU A 47 22.24 -19.00 -26.63
CA LEU A 47 21.81 -19.08 -25.23
C LEU A 47 20.73 -20.15 -25.01
N PHE A 48 19.84 -20.37 -25.98
CA PHE A 48 18.78 -21.39 -25.92
C PHE A 48 19.28 -22.84 -26.08
N LYS A 49 20.61 -23.05 -26.14
CA LYS A 49 21.26 -24.37 -26.02
C LYS A 49 21.71 -24.69 -24.59
N ASN A 50 21.69 -23.71 -23.69
CA ASN A 50 22.08 -23.89 -22.29
C ASN A 50 20.99 -24.63 -21.50
N ARG A 51 21.23 -24.83 -20.20
CA ARG A 51 20.17 -25.21 -19.25
C ARG A 51 19.05 -24.17 -19.28
N LYS A 52 17.86 -24.57 -18.87
CA LYS A 52 16.70 -23.69 -18.67
C LYS A 52 16.33 -23.62 -17.18
N ILE A 53 15.58 -22.61 -16.77
CA ILE A 53 15.17 -22.43 -15.35
C ILE A 53 14.48 -23.69 -14.78
N SER A 54 13.71 -24.43 -15.59
CA SER A 54 13.10 -25.71 -15.16
C SER A 54 14.08 -26.86 -14.88
N ASP A 55 15.38 -26.69 -15.15
CA ASP A 55 16.46 -27.62 -14.79
C ASP A 55 17.16 -27.26 -13.46
N VAL A 56 16.75 -26.16 -12.80
CA VAL A 56 17.29 -25.68 -11.51
C VAL A 56 16.22 -25.32 -10.47
N GLY A 57 15.00 -24.99 -10.90
CA GLY A 57 13.91 -24.60 -10.01
C GLY A 57 12.55 -25.11 -10.46
N LYS A 58 11.61 -25.18 -9.50
CA LYS A 58 10.22 -25.58 -9.71
C LYS A 58 9.36 -24.33 -9.83
N VAL A 59 8.99 -23.99 -11.07
CA VAL A 59 8.15 -22.83 -11.36
C VAL A 59 6.67 -23.19 -11.18
N GLY A 60 5.94 -22.38 -10.41
CA GLY A 60 4.53 -22.57 -10.07
C GLY A 60 3.67 -21.32 -10.24
N VAL A 61 2.36 -21.53 -10.07
CA VAL A 61 1.31 -20.50 -9.94
C VAL A 61 0.52 -20.78 -8.66
N GLY A 62 0.01 -19.74 -8.01
CA GLY A 62 -0.80 -19.88 -6.81
C GLY A 62 -2.17 -20.52 -7.01
N LEU A 63 -2.92 -20.63 -5.91
CA LEU A 63 -4.28 -21.15 -5.88
C LEU A 63 -5.32 -20.11 -6.36
N GLN A 64 -6.38 -20.64 -6.95
CA GLN A 64 -7.58 -19.87 -7.29
C GLN A 64 -8.57 -20.03 -6.12
N THR A 65 -9.00 -18.93 -5.50
CA THR A 65 -9.90 -18.98 -4.33
C THR A 65 -11.37 -19.26 -4.70
N GLY A 66 -11.75 -18.89 -5.92
CA GLY A 66 -13.14 -18.81 -6.38
C GLY A 66 -13.94 -17.63 -5.80
N ASN A 67 -13.39 -16.89 -4.82
CA ASN A 67 -13.97 -15.68 -4.22
C ASN A 67 -12.92 -14.97 -3.34
N ASN A 68 -12.22 -13.97 -3.89
CA ASN A 68 -11.18 -13.25 -3.14
C ASN A 68 -11.76 -12.46 -1.96
N ASP A 69 -12.90 -11.78 -2.16
CA ASP A 69 -13.63 -11.02 -1.11
C ASP A 69 -13.99 -11.89 0.12
N LYS A 70 -14.11 -13.22 -0.03
CA LYS A 70 -14.39 -14.15 1.08
C LYS A 70 -13.11 -14.64 1.80
N TYR A 71 -12.06 -15.00 1.06
CA TYR A 71 -10.94 -15.77 1.62
C TYR A 71 -9.65 -14.98 1.82
N ILE A 72 -9.54 -13.75 1.28
CA ILE A 72 -8.34 -12.90 1.39
C ILE A 72 -8.69 -11.57 2.08
N ARG A 73 -7.77 -11.07 2.89
CA ARG A 73 -7.81 -9.76 3.57
C ARG A 73 -6.50 -9.02 3.35
N TYR A 74 -6.45 -7.72 3.57
CA TYR A 74 -5.19 -7.08 3.95
C TYR A 74 -4.83 -7.42 5.40
N TRP A 75 -3.54 -7.51 5.72
CA TRP A 75 -3.06 -7.95 7.04
C TRP A 75 -3.58 -7.09 8.21
N PHE A 76 -3.94 -5.83 7.94
CA PHE A 76 -4.44 -4.86 8.92
C PHE A 76 -5.98 -4.88 9.08
N GLU A 77 -6.70 -5.81 8.45
CA GLU A 77 -8.14 -5.99 8.62
C GLU A 77 -8.52 -6.95 9.78
N PRO A 78 -7.96 -8.19 9.88
CA PRO A 78 -8.21 -9.09 11.01
C PRO A 78 -7.33 -8.75 12.23
N SER A 79 -7.60 -9.35 13.39
CA SER A 79 -6.77 -9.15 14.59
C SER A 79 -5.34 -9.66 14.40
N ARG A 80 -4.33 -8.87 14.79
CA ARG A 80 -2.90 -9.19 14.61
C ARG A 80 -2.47 -10.53 15.23
N ARG A 81 -3.09 -10.97 16.31
CA ARG A 81 -2.83 -12.25 17.00
C ARG A 81 -3.32 -13.48 16.24
N ASP A 82 -4.29 -13.31 15.33
CA ASP A 82 -4.95 -14.40 14.62
C ASP A 82 -4.27 -14.68 13.25
N ILE A 83 -3.09 -14.07 13.03
CA ILE A 83 -2.26 -14.15 11.82
C ILE A 83 -0.86 -14.73 12.11
N GLY A 84 -0.55 -15.89 11.54
CA GLY A 84 0.74 -16.59 11.69
C GLY A 84 1.81 -16.15 10.69
N PHE A 85 2.42 -14.98 10.89
CA PHE A 85 3.47 -14.44 9.99
C PHE A 85 4.77 -15.27 9.96
N SER A 86 5.06 -15.99 11.04
CA SER A 86 6.29 -16.77 11.25
C SER A 86 6.34 -18.09 10.49
N GLY A 87 5.26 -18.47 9.80
CA GLY A 87 5.04 -19.78 9.17
C GLY A 87 5.15 -20.97 10.14
N SER A 88 5.24 -20.72 11.45
CA SER A 88 5.27 -21.76 12.46
C SER A 88 3.88 -22.40 12.53
N THR A 89 3.75 -23.60 11.96
CA THR A 89 2.55 -24.45 12.12
C THR A 89 2.35 -24.91 13.57
N THR A 90 3.28 -24.56 14.45
CA THR A 90 3.20 -24.62 15.92
C THR A 90 2.41 -23.48 16.56
N GLU A 91 2.11 -22.38 15.85
CA GLU A 91 1.04 -21.45 16.24
C GLU A 91 -0.31 -22.08 15.86
N SER A 92 -0.72 -23.09 16.63
CA SER A 92 -1.84 -24.01 16.35
C SER A 92 -3.24 -23.38 16.41
N SER A 93 -3.32 -22.05 16.45
CA SER A 93 -4.53 -21.23 16.44
C SER A 93 -4.54 -20.17 15.32
N ALA A 94 -3.53 -20.11 14.45
CA ALA A 94 -3.49 -19.13 13.36
C ALA A 94 -4.62 -19.37 12.35
N ILE A 95 -5.51 -18.39 12.20
CA ILE A 95 -6.62 -18.41 11.24
C ILE A 95 -6.11 -17.96 9.87
N TRP A 96 -5.31 -16.89 9.87
CA TRP A 96 -4.75 -16.23 8.69
C TRP A 96 -3.24 -16.47 8.58
N ILE A 97 -2.72 -16.45 7.35
CA ILE A 97 -1.29 -16.52 7.04
C ILE A 97 -0.94 -15.58 5.88
N PRO A 98 0.34 -15.19 5.69
CA PRO A 98 0.79 -14.38 4.55
C PRO A 98 0.35 -14.95 3.19
N CYS A 99 -0.25 -14.09 2.36
CA CYS A 99 -0.73 -14.44 1.03
C CYS A 99 -0.10 -13.55 -0.03
N ASN A 100 0.63 -14.14 -0.97
CA ASN A 100 1.21 -13.40 -2.09
C ASN A 100 0.19 -13.29 -3.23
N LYS A 101 -0.39 -12.08 -3.39
CA LYS A 101 -1.29 -11.69 -4.49
C LYS A 101 -0.58 -10.89 -5.61
N GLY A 102 0.76 -10.85 -5.60
CA GLY A 102 1.57 -10.14 -6.60
C GLY A 102 1.83 -8.67 -6.24
N GLY A 103 0.95 -7.76 -6.68
CA GLY A 103 1.08 -6.32 -6.40
C GLY A 103 1.95 -5.52 -7.38
N ASP A 104 2.27 -4.29 -6.97
CA ASP A 104 2.87 -3.22 -7.78
C ASP A 104 4.34 -3.48 -8.22
N TYR A 105 4.84 -2.80 -9.26
CA TYR A 105 6.21 -2.99 -9.80
C TYR A 105 7.29 -2.60 -8.77
N ARG A 106 7.96 -3.61 -8.20
CA ARG A 106 9.03 -3.49 -7.21
C ARG A 106 9.95 -4.72 -7.27
N LYS A 107 11.26 -4.50 -7.33
CA LYS A 107 12.32 -5.52 -7.34
C LYS A 107 12.76 -5.91 -5.91
N TRP A 108 13.46 -7.04 -5.82
CA TRP A 108 14.17 -7.58 -4.65
C TRP A 108 13.32 -8.00 -3.45
N TYR A 109 12.48 -7.15 -2.86
CA TYR A 109 11.63 -7.49 -1.69
C TYR A 109 10.33 -6.67 -1.63
N GLY A 110 9.35 -7.10 -0.83
CA GLY A 110 8.15 -6.35 -0.49
C GLY A 110 6.87 -6.78 -1.24
N ASN A 111 5.85 -5.92 -1.18
CA ASN A 111 4.44 -6.22 -1.51
C ASN A 111 3.78 -7.27 -0.61
N GLY A 112 4.31 -7.50 0.60
CA GLY A 112 3.61 -8.26 1.65
C GLY A 112 2.44 -7.45 2.19
N LEU A 113 1.25 -7.59 1.60
CA LEU A 113 0.05 -6.84 1.98
C LEU A 113 -1.12 -7.75 2.37
N GLU A 114 -1.33 -8.84 1.63
CA GLU A 114 -2.48 -9.73 1.83
C GLU A 114 -2.21 -10.90 2.79
N VAL A 115 -3.28 -11.38 3.42
CA VAL A 115 -3.34 -12.63 4.19
C VAL A 115 -4.53 -13.47 3.71
N ILE A 116 -4.41 -14.79 3.82
CA ILE A 116 -5.43 -15.76 3.40
C ILE A 116 -5.83 -16.65 4.57
N ILE A 117 -7.13 -16.98 4.67
CA ILE A 117 -7.61 -17.93 5.68
C ILE A 117 -7.07 -19.32 5.36
N TRP A 118 -6.26 -19.86 6.27
CA TRP A 118 -5.59 -21.15 6.13
C TRP A 118 -5.70 -22.05 7.37
N GLU A 119 -6.58 -21.68 8.29
CA GLU A 119 -7.03 -22.51 9.41
C GLU A 119 -7.29 -23.97 8.96
N ASN A 120 -6.86 -24.92 9.80
CA ASN A 120 -6.95 -26.36 9.52
C ASN A 120 -6.33 -26.78 8.16
N ASN A 121 -5.19 -26.15 7.79
CA ASN A 121 -4.51 -26.30 6.50
C ASN A 121 -5.42 -25.98 5.29
N GLY A 122 -6.06 -24.81 5.33
CA GLY A 122 -6.92 -24.32 4.26
C GLY A 122 -8.23 -25.10 4.09
N ALA A 123 -8.77 -25.66 5.18
CA ALA A 123 -9.95 -26.53 5.12
C ALA A 123 -11.16 -25.84 4.47
N ALA A 124 -11.40 -24.56 4.79
CA ALA A 124 -12.48 -23.76 4.21
C ALA A 124 -12.34 -23.54 2.70
N LEU A 125 -11.11 -23.45 2.17
CA LEU A 125 -10.83 -23.37 0.74
C LEU A 125 -10.95 -24.75 0.07
N LYS A 126 -10.47 -25.81 0.71
CA LYS A 126 -10.56 -27.20 0.20
C LYS A 126 -12.03 -27.65 0.09
N ALA A 127 -12.89 -27.23 1.01
CA ALA A 127 -14.33 -27.45 0.95
C ALA A 127 -15.06 -26.66 -0.15
N ASN A 128 -14.42 -25.65 -0.75
CA ASN A 128 -14.99 -24.78 -1.80
C ASN A 128 -14.72 -25.31 -3.23
N ALA A 129 -14.22 -26.54 -3.39
CA ALA A 129 -14.05 -27.16 -4.70
C ALA A 129 -15.41 -27.42 -5.39
N PRO A 130 -15.52 -27.29 -6.73
CA PRO A 130 -14.45 -27.01 -7.69
C PRO A 130 -14.15 -25.51 -7.91
N SER A 131 -14.88 -24.60 -7.23
CA SER A 131 -14.70 -23.15 -7.39
C SER A 131 -13.35 -22.66 -6.88
N ALA A 132 -12.88 -23.22 -5.77
CA ALA A 132 -11.48 -23.12 -5.35
C ALA A 132 -10.65 -24.24 -5.99
N VAL A 133 -9.46 -23.88 -6.49
CA VAL A 133 -8.49 -24.80 -7.10
C VAL A 133 -7.11 -24.54 -6.51
N ILE A 134 -6.70 -25.39 -5.58
CA ILE A 134 -5.36 -25.33 -4.97
C ILE A 134 -4.35 -25.97 -5.92
N ARG A 135 -3.24 -25.25 -6.17
CA ARG A 135 -2.20 -25.63 -7.13
C ARG A 135 -0.84 -25.51 -6.46
N ASN A 136 0.02 -26.51 -6.63
CA ASN A 136 1.39 -26.49 -6.13
C ASN A 136 1.54 -26.42 -4.60
N GLU A 137 0.57 -26.89 -3.82
CA GLU A 137 0.61 -26.90 -2.33
C GLU A 137 1.93 -27.44 -1.73
N PRO A 138 2.59 -28.50 -2.28
CA PRO A 138 3.90 -28.95 -1.79
C PRO A 138 5.08 -27.99 -2.03
N LEU A 139 4.84 -26.83 -2.65
CA LEU A 139 5.82 -25.75 -2.86
C LEU A 139 5.52 -24.49 -2.03
N TYR A 140 4.37 -24.42 -1.33
CA TYR A 140 4.10 -23.33 -0.40
C TYR A 140 5.02 -23.40 0.82
N PHE A 141 5.12 -22.31 1.57
CA PHE A 141 5.96 -22.20 2.77
C PHE A 141 7.45 -22.50 2.50
N LYS A 142 7.99 -21.95 1.40
CA LYS A 142 9.38 -22.13 0.95
C LYS A 142 9.95 -20.82 0.41
N PRO A 143 11.27 -20.59 0.58
CA PRO A 143 11.91 -19.42 0.01
C PRO A 143 11.86 -19.50 -1.51
N CYS A 144 11.44 -18.42 -2.17
CA CYS A 144 11.21 -18.43 -3.61
C CYS A 144 11.36 -17.06 -4.27
N VAL A 145 11.57 -17.08 -5.59
CA VAL A 145 11.53 -15.89 -6.44
C VAL A 145 10.12 -15.73 -7.02
N THR A 146 9.48 -14.58 -6.85
CA THR A 146 8.07 -14.35 -7.23
C THR A 146 7.87 -13.11 -8.11
N TRP A 147 6.82 -13.14 -8.93
CA TRP A 147 6.36 -12.03 -9.77
C TRP A 147 4.83 -11.98 -9.86
N SER A 148 4.30 -10.79 -10.18
CA SER A 148 2.88 -10.57 -10.49
C SER A 148 2.57 -11.14 -11.89
N ARG A 149 1.63 -12.08 -12.00
CA ARG A 149 1.33 -12.83 -13.24
C ARG A 149 0.89 -11.92 -14.40
N ILE A 150 0.18 -10.84 -14.09
CA ILE A 150 -0.25 -9.81 -15.05
C ILE A 150 0.34 -8.47 -14.62
N THR A 151 0.94 -7.72 -15.55
CA THR A 151 1.39 -6.34 -15.35
C THR A 151 1.18 -5.53 -16.63
N SER A 152 0.80 -4.26 -16.50
CA SER A 152 0.73 -3.29 -17.61
C SER A 152 2.02 -2.46 -17.77
N GLY A 153 2.99 -2.63 -16.87
CA GLY A 153 4.30 -2.00 -16.92
C GLY A 153 5.42 -3.04 -17.04
N ALA A 154 6.63 -2.66 -16.65
CA ALA A 154 7.76 -3.59 -16.55
C ALA A 154 7.47 -4.77 -15.59
N ILE A 155 8.16 -5.87 -15.82
CA ILE A 155 8.11 -7.07 -14.96
C ILE A 155 9.24 -6.96 -13.93
N SER A 156 8.91 -7.19 -12.65
CA SER A 156 9.86 -7.20 -11.54
C SER A 156 9.76 -8.49 -10.75
N PHE A 157 10.89 -9.00 -10.28
CA PHE A 157 10.97 -10.20 -9.43
C PHE A 157 11.44 -9.83 -8.02
N ARG A 158 10.87 -10.50 -7.02
CA ARG A 158 11.22 -10.34 -5.60
C ARG A 158 11.55 -11.68 -4.98
N TYR A 159 12.42 -11.66 -3.98
CA TYR A 159 12.53 -12.74 -3.01
C TYR A 159 11.27 -12.78 -2.14
N LEU A 160 10.96 -13.94 -1.59
CA LEU A 160 9.81 -14.17 -0.72
C LEU A 160 10.16 -15.22 0.32
N ASP A 161 9.90 -14.91 1.58
CA ASP A 161 10.23 -15.75 2.75
C ASP A 161 9.42 -17.06 2.83
N PRO A 162 9.89 -18.07 3.58
CA PRO A 162 9.27 -19.40 3.68
C PRO A 162 7.89 -19.49 4.36
N TYR A 163 7.10 -18.41 4.41
CA TYR A 163 5.88 -18.34 5.21
C TYR A 163 4.60 -18.11 4.39
N PHE A 164 4.72 -18.01 3.07
CA PHE A 164 3.63 -17.62 2.18
C PHE A 164 2.86 -18.79 1.55
N VAL A 165 1.55 -18.55 1.38
CA VAL A 165 0.72 -19.17 0.33
C VAL A 165 0.59 -18.20 -0.83
N HIS A 166 0.41 -18.71 -2.05
CA HIS A 166 0.31 -17.91 -3.27
C HIS A 166 -1.12 -17.92 -3.80
N ASN A 167 -1.70 -16.77 -4.14
CA ASN A 167 -2.87 -16.68 -5.01
C ASN A 167 -2.44 -16.72 -6.49
N ASP A 168 -3.33 -17.13 -7.40
CA ASP A 168 -3.06 -17.21 -8.84
C ASP A 168 -2.67 -15.90 -9.52
N ALA A 169 -2.91 -14.73 -8.90
CA ALA A 169 -2.35 -13.45 -9.35
C ALA A 169 -0.81 -13.38 -9.19
N SER A 170 -0.20 -14.24 -8.36
CA SER A 170 1.25 -14.43 -8.29
C SER A 170 1.69 -15.77 -8.88
N CYS A 171 2.91 -15.74 -9.42
CA CYS A 171 3.66 -16.91 -9.84
C CYS A 171 5.02 -16.91 -9.13
N PHE A 172 5.67 -18.06 -9.05
CA PHE A 172 6.88 -18.24 -8.24
C PHE A 172 7.82 -19.31 -8.78
N ILE A 173 9.08 -19.28 -8.35
CA ILE A 173 10.12 -20.28 -8.61
C ILE A 173 10.72 -20.68 -7.26
N VAL A 174 10.61 -21.95 -6.88
CA VAL A 174 11.40 -22.51 -5.78
C VAL A 174 12.67 -23.09 -6.38
N GLY A 175 13.83 -22.48 -6.12
CA GLY A 175 15.14 -23.00 -6.51
C GLY A 175 15.48 -24.35 -5.83
N ALA A 176 16.64 -24.91 -6.17
CA ALA A 176 17.17 -26.08 -5.46
C ALA A 176 17.59 -25.73 -4.01
N ASP A 177 18.09 -24.50 -3.84
CA ASP A 177 18.52 -23.86 -2.59
C ASP A 177 18.45 -22.33 -2.76
N ASP A 178 18.82 -21.59 -1.72
CA ASP A 178 18.73 -20.12 -1.73
C ASP A 178 19.79 -19.41 -2.57
N SER A 179 20.93 -20.05 -2.84
CA SER A 179 21.90 -19.51 -3.81
C SER A 179 21.34 -19.56 -5.23
N VAL A 180 20.63 -20.63 -5.58
CA VAL A 180 19.85 -20.71 -6.83
C VAL A 180 18.72 -19.67 -6.85
N ASN A 181 18.04 -19.41 -5.72
CA ASN A 181 17.05 -18.32 -5.64
C ASN A 181 17.71 -16.95 -5.90
N GLU A 182 18.87 -16.65 -5.32
CA GLU A 182 19.59 -15.39 -5.56
C GLU A 182 20.05 -15.22 -7.01
N VAL A 183 20.64 -16.26 -7.63
CA VAL A 183 21.07 -16.21 -9.03
C VAL A 183 19.87 -16.00 -9.96
N LEU A 184 18.76 -16.69 -9.73
CA LEU A 184 17.52 -16.50 -10.47
C LEU A 184 16.97 -15.07 -10.29
N LEU A 185 16.99 -14.51 -9.08
CA LEU A 185 16.49 -13.17 -8.79
C LEU A 185 17.31 -12.09 -9.49
N ALA A 186 18.65 -12.18 -9.45
CA ALA A 186 19.54 -11.27 -10.15
C ALA A 186 19.34 -11.34 -11.67
N TYR A 187 19.39 -12.57 -12.22
CA TYR A 187 19.18 -12.82 -13.63
C TYR A 187 17.85 -12.25 -14.15
N LEU A 188 16.76 -12.51 -13.43
CA LEU A 188 15.42 -12.08 -13.83
C LEU A 188 15.18 -10.58 -13.61
N ASN A 189 15.90 -9.90 -12.73
CA ASN A 189 15.83 -8.44 -12.62
C ASN A 189 16.73 -7.70 -13.63
N SER A 190 17.78 -8.35 -14.15
CA SER A 190 18.74 -7.79 -15.11
C SER A 190 18.18 -7.50 -16.52
N PRO A 191 18.89 -6.72 -17.37
CA PRO A 191 18.56 -6.53 -18.79
C PRO A 191 18.44 -7.82 -19.61
N LEU A 192 19.09 -8.93 -19.20
CA LEU A 192 18.99 -10.21 -19.91
C LEU A 192 17.55 -10.71 -20.00
N ARG A 193 16.72 -10.50 -18.97
CA ARG A 193 15.30 -10.86 -18.96
C ARG A 193 14.58 -10.35 -20.21
N LYS A 194 14.90 -9.14 -20.66
CA LYS A 194 14.25 -8.53 -21.83
C LYS A 194 14.53 -9.32 -23.11
N LEU A 195 15.76 -9.78 -23.29
CA LEU A 195 16.17 -10.58 -24.44
C LEU A 195 15.69 -12.03 -24.37
N THR A 196 15.70 -12.64 -23.18
CA THR A 196 15.47 -14.08 -23.03
C THR A 196 14.04 -14.47 -22.67
N LEU A 197 13.25 -13.54 -22.11
CA LEU A 197 11.88 -13.78 -21.64
C LEU A 197 10.86 -12.83 -22.28
N GLU A 198 11.07 -11.51 -22.22
CA GLU A 198 10.09 -10.53 -22.76
C GLU A 198 9.98 -10.63 -24.30
N ASN A 199 11.12 -10.75 -25.01
CA ASN A 199 11.15 -10.97 -26.46
C ASN A 199 10.48 -12.30 -26.90
N LEU A 200 10.23 -13.24 -25.99
CA LEU A 200 9.49 -14.49 -26.25
C LEU A 200 8.04 -14.46 -25.71
N ASN A 201 7.65 -13.41 -24.98
CA ASN A 201 6.31 -13.18 -24.49
C ASN A 201 5.81 -11.77 -24.86
N PRO A 202 5.25 -11.57 -26.06
CA PRO A 202 4.68 -10.29 -26.49
C PRO A 202 3.33 -9.97 -25.81
N THR A 203 3.08 -10.46 -24.59
CA THR A 203 1.81 -10.30 -23.86
C THR A 203 2.04 -9.88 -22.41
N LEU A 204 1.07 -9.14 -21.86
CA LEU A 204 1.08 -8.63 -20.47
C LEU A 204 0.94 -9.70 -19.38
N ASN A 205 0.84 -10.98 -19.76
CA ASN A 205 0.57 -12.11 -18.87
C ASN A 205 1.79 -13.05 -18.89
N LEU A 206 2.63 -13.00 -17.85
CA LEU A 206 3.82 -13.83 -17.73
C LEU A 206 3.48 -15.14 -17.02
N LEU A 207 3.37 -16.21 -17.80
CA LEU A 207 2.99 -17.54 -17.33
C LEU A 207 4.20 -18.37 -16.90
N PRO A 208 4.03 -19.29 -15.92
CA PRO A 208 5.08 -20.23 -15.51
C PRO A 208 5.75 -20.98 -16.67
N GLY A 209 5.00 -21.34 -17.72
CA GLY A 209 5.54 -22.06 -18.87
C GLY A 209 6.61 -21.29 -19.66
N GLN A 210 6.55 -19.95 -19.66
CA GLN A 210 7.55 -19.10 -20.32
C GLN A 210 8.82 -19.01 -19.48
N VAL A 211 8.67 -18.75 -18.17
CA VAL A 211 9.80 -18.72 -17.22
C VAL A 211 10.51 -20.09 -17.15
N ASN A 212 9.78 -21.21 -17.18
CA ASN A 212 10.35 -22.57 -17.23
C ASN A 212 11.30 -22.79 -18.43
N ALA A 213 11.10 -22.06 -19.53
CA ALA A 213 11.83 -22.22 -20.79
C ALA A 213 12.97 -21.20 -20.99
N THR A 214 13.08 -20.19 -20.13
CA THR A 214 14.16 -19.20 -20.19
C THR A 214 15.53 -19.88 -20.01
N PRO A 215 16.54 -19.56 -20.83
CA PRO A 215 17.93 -19.93 -20.60
C PRO A 215 18.41 -19.59 -19.19
N TYR A 216 19.33 -20.41 -18.69
CA TYR A 216 19.95 -20.25 -17.39
C TYR A 216 21.41 -20.73 -17.47
N LEU A 217 22.30 -19.98 -16.83
CA LEU A 217 23.71 -20.30 -16.64
C LEU A 217 24.04 -20.15 -15.16
N ASP A 218 24.82 -21.09 -14.62
CA ASP A 218 25.39 -21.01 -13.28
C ASP A 218 26.55 -19.99 -13.30
N CYS A 219 26.23 -18.72 -13.07
CA CYS A 219 27.13 -17.58 -13.13
C CYS A 219 27.44 -17.00 -11.75
N LYS A 220 28.49 -16.16 -11.65
CA LYS A 220 28.75 -15.36 -10.45
C LYS A 220 27.77 -14.19 -10.38
N ILE A 221 27.36 -13.87 -9.16
CA ILE A 221 26.54 -12.71 -8.77
C ILE A 221 27.22 -12.01 -7.59
N SER A 222 26.83 -10.77 -7.29
CA SER A 222 27.45 -9.96 -6.23
C SER A 222 26.40 -9.23 -5.38
N GLY A 223 26.43 -9.41 -4.06
CA GLY A 223 25.59 -8.62 -3.15
C GLY A 223 24.07 -8.72 -3.32
N VAL A 224 23.54 -9.82 -3.89
CA VAL A 224 22.08 -10.00 -4.07
C VAL A 224 21.34 -10.03 -2.74
N SER A 225 21.90 -10.66 -1.71
CA SER A 225 21.39 -10.63 -0.34
C SER A 225 21.29 -9.18 0.19
N ARG A 226 22.23 -8.31 -0.19
CA ARG A 226 22.25 -6.89 0.18
C ARG A 226 21.22 -6.07 -0.62
N LEU A 227 20.96 -6.40 -1.89
CA LEU A 227 19.84 -5.83 -2.65
C LEU A 227 18.49 -6.18 -2.02
N ILE A 228 18.31 -7.42 -1.56
CA ILE A 228 17.13 -7.85 -0.79
C ILE A 228 17.04 -7.06 0.53
N GLU A 229 18.12 -6.99 1.31
CA GLU A 229 18.17 -6.26 2.59
C GLU A 229 17.81 -4.77 2.44
N ILE A 230 18.36 -4.06 1.45
CA ILE A 230 18.04 -2.64 1.21
C ILE A 230 16.56 -2.47 0.82
N ALA A 231 16.01 -3.38 0.01
CA ALA A 231 14.60 -3.38 -0.35
C ALA A 231 13.68 -3.80 0.81
N GLN A 232 14.17 -4.58 1.78
CA GLN A 232 13.45 -4.91 3.00
C GLN A 232 13.41 -3.71 3.96
N ILE A 233 14.57 -3.10 4.25
CA ILE A 233 14.66 -1.89 5.09
C ILE A 233 13.79 -0.75 4.53
N ASP A 234 13.76 -0.55 3.21
CA ASP A 234 12.84 0.42 2.59
C ASP A 234 11.37 0.01 2.70
N TRP A 235 11.01 -1.27 2.59
CA TRP A 235 9.62 -1.73 2.73
C TRP A 235 9.11 -1.55 4.17
N ASP A 236 9.92 -1.96 5.15
CA ASP A 236 9.58 -1.96 6.57
C ASP A 236 9.69 -0.56 7.22
N SER A 237 10.09 0.45 6.44
CA SER A 237 10.06 1.87 6.84
C SER A 237 8.69 2.55 6.69
N TYR A 238 7.67 1.85 6.18
CA TYR A 238 6.32 2.41 5.96
C TYR A 238 5.21 1.56 6.58
N GLU A 239 4.16 2.21 7.13
CA GLU A 239 3.03 1.60 7.88
C GLU A 239 2.25 0.45 7.21
N LEU A 240 2.50 0.19 5.92
CA LEU A 240 1.85 -0.89 5.17
C LEU A 240 2.64 -2.20 5.21
N SER A 241 3.90 -2.21 5.67
CA SER A 241 4.53 -3.46 6.11
C SER A 241 4.00 -3.86 7.49
N TRP A 242 3.77 -5.16 7.69
CA TRP A 242 3.42 -5.72 8.99
C TRP A 242 4.60 -5.73 9.97
N ASP A 243 5.84 -5.57 9.47
CA ASP A 243 7.08 -5.45 10.26
C ASP A 243 7.46 -3.98 10.53
N PHE A 244 6.61 -3.02 10.13
CA PHE A 244 6.82 -1.60 10.42
C PHE A 244 6.93 -1.32 11.92
N SER A 245 8.10 -0.82 12.33
CA SER A 245 8.49 -0.68 13.73
C SER A 245 8.33 0.75 14.27
N SER A 246 8.76 1.75 13.50
CA SER A 246 8.74 3.17 13.89
C SER A 246 9.06 4.04 12.67
N LEU A 247 8.71 5.33 12.72
CA LEU A 247 8.98 6.24 11.62
C LEU A 247 10.45 6.72 11.62
N LEU A 248 11.15 6.63 10.48
CA LEU A 248 12.57 7.00 10.36
C LEU A 248 12.90 8.44 10.80
N LEU A 249 11.98 9.41 10.68
CA LEU A 249 12.17 10.78 11.19
C LEU A 249 12.43 10.83 12.70
N LEU A 250 12.01 9.82 13.46
CA LEU A 250 12.20 9.71 14.91
C LEU A 250 13.40 8.83 15.28
N HIS A 251 14.10 8.25 14.29
CA HIS A 251 15.22 7.36 14.54
C HIS A 251 16.46 8.16 15.04
N PRO A 252 17.12 7.75 16.15
CA PRO A 252 18.18 8.55 16.79
C PRO A 252 19.35 8.95 15.87
N SER A 253 19.67 8.16 14.85
CA SER A 253 20.74 8.48 13.89
C SER A 253 20.49 9.76 13.09
N TYR A 254 19.22 10.10 12.82
CA TYR A 254 18.85 11.28 12.02
C TYR A 254 18.37 12.44 12.89
N TYR A 255 18.00 12.18 14.16
CA TYR A 255 17.40 13.17 15.04
C TYR A 255 18.18 14.49 15.18
N ASN A 256 17.42 15.58 15.22
CA ASN A 256 17.81 16.91 15.65
C ASN A 256 16.52 17.65 16.10
N PRO A 257 16.55 18.50 17.15
CA PRO A 257 15.37 19.26 17.59
C PRO A 257 14.72 20.12 16.50
N ASN A 258 15.47 20.54 15.47
CA ASN A 258 14.92 21.10 14.25
C ASN A 258 14.60 19.99 13.23
N LEU A 259 13.32 19.88 12.86
CA LEU A 259 12.77 18.86 11.96
C LEU A 259 13.29 18.99 10.53
N SER A 260 13.61 20.21 10.06
CA SER A 260 14.22 20.41 8.74
C SER A 260 15.62 19.79 8.68
N ILE A 261 16.43 19.99 9.73
CA ILE A 261 17.76 19.35 9.84
C ILE A 261 17.63 17.82 9.90
N THR A 262 16.63 17.30 10.62
CA THR A 262 16.32 15.86 10.66
C THR A 262 15.95 15.31 9.29
N TYR A 263 15.07 16.01 8.55
CA TYR A 263 14.69 15.63 7.19
C TYR A 263 15.89 15.64 6.22
N GLN A 264 16.77 16.65 6.27
CA GLN A 264 17.94 16.71 5.39
C GLN A 264 18.95 15.57 5.64
N LYS A 265 19.16 15.18 6.91
CA LYS A 265 19.96 13.98 7.25
C LYS A 265 19.32 12.70 6.70
N LEU A 266 18.00 12.56 6.82
CA LEU A 266 17.27 11.40 6.33
C LEU A 266 17.28 11.32 4.80
N LYS A 267 17.08 12.45 4.11
CA LYS A 267 17.23 12.58 2.65
C LYS A 267 18.62 12.13 2.19
N LEU A 268 19.68 12.59 2.86
CA LEU A 268 21.05 12.16 2.53
C LEU A 268 21.21 10.64 2.63
N ARG A 269 20.69 10.02 3.71
CA ARG A 269 20.72 8.56 3.85
C ARG A 269 19.94 7.83 2.75
N TRP A 270 18.79 8.36 2.33
CA TRP A 270 18.03 7.80 1.21
C TRP A 270 18.81 7.90 -0.11
N CYS A 271 19.48 9.02 -0.37
CA CYS A 271 20.38 9.14 -1.53
C CYS A 271 21.51 8.09 -1.48
N GLU A 272 22.13 7.86 -0.32
CA GLU A 272 23.12 6.78 -0.15
C GLU A 272 22.54 5.40 -0.48
N GLN A 273 21.34 5.07 0.01
CA GLN A 273 20.69 3.77 -0.25
C GLN A 273 20.31 3.57 -1.73
N VAL A 274 19.90 4.63 -2.42
CA VAL A 274 19.59 4.60 -3.86
C VAL A 274 20.86 4.35 -4.68
N VAL A 275 21.95 5.05 -4.36
CA VAL A 275 23.25 4.84 -5.03
C VAL A 275 23.86 3.47 -4.69
N GLU A 276 23.72 3.00 -3.44
CA GLU A 276 24.14 1.66 -3.01
C GLU A 276 23.39 0.57 -3.80
N MET A 277 22.07 0.67 -3.92
CA MET A 277 21.28 -0.24 -4.75
C MET A 277 21.64 -0.15 -6.23
N GLN A 278 21.77 1.05 -6.79
CA GLN A 278 22.15 1.25 -8.20
C GLN A 278 23.50 0.58 -8.52
N THR A 279 24.52 0.82 -7.69
CA THR A 279 25.86 0.22 -7.85
C THR A 279 25.81 -1.31 -7.83
N LEU A 280 25.02 -1.90 -6.92
CA LEU A 280 24.85 -3.34 -6.81
C LEU A 280 24.05 -3.94 -7.98
N GLU A 281 23.04 -3.24 -8.50
CA GLU A 281 22.34 -3.70 -9.71
C GLU A 281 23.24 -3.63 -10.94
N GLU A 282 24.01 -2.55 -11.12
CA GLU A 282 24.93 -2.37 -12.25
C GLU A 282 26.06 -3.40 -12.25
N GLU A 283 26.65 -3.75 -11.09
CA GLU A 283 27.65 -4.81 -10.97
C GLU A 283 27.07 -6.20 -11.26
N ASN A 284 25.86 -6.52 -10.79
CA ASN A 284 25.20 -7.77 -11.18
C ASN A 284 24.93 -7.82 -12.68
N ASN A 285 24.45 -6.71 -13.27
CA ASN A 285 24.23 -6.64 -14.72
C ASN A 285 25.53 -6.84 -15.49
N HIS A 286 26.65 -6.27 -15.04
CA HIS A 286 27.96 -6.43 -15.66
C HIS A 286 28.43 -7.90 -15.64
N LEU A 287 28.42 -8.56 -14.47
CA LEU A 287 28.76 -9.98 -14.32
C LEU A 287 27.86 -10.90 -15.15
N LEU A 288 26.57 -10.57 -15.24
CA LEU A 288 25.59 -11.31 -16.03
C LEU A 288 25.79 -11.12 -17.54
N ILE A 289 26.02 -9.88 -18.00
CA ILE A 289 26.27 -9.58 -19.41
C ILE A 289 27.58 -10.22 -19.89
N GLU A 290 28.62 -10.27 -19.04
CA GLU A 290 29.86 -10.99 -19.32
C GLU A 290 29.63 -12.51 -19.42
N ALA A 291 28.95 -13.10 -18.44
CA ALA A 291 28.69 -14.55 -18.40
C ALA A 291 27.83 -15.07 -19.57
N TYR A 292 27.09 -14.19 -20.25
CA TYR A 292 26.23 -14.51 -21.40
C TYR A 292 26.82 -14.07 -22.76
N ASP A 293 28.05 -13.52 -22.82
CA ASP A 293 28.72 -13.02 -24.04
C ASP A 293 27.96 -11.88 -24.78
N LEU A 294 27.24 -11.01 -24.04
CA LEU A 294 26.40 -9.95 -24.63
C LEU A 294 26.92 -8.52 -24.41
N GLN A 295 28.21 -8.34 -24.15
CA GLN A 295 28.85 -7.03 -23.90
C GLN A 295 28.70 -6.06 -25.08
N ASP A 296 28.63 -6.57 -26.31
CA ASP A 296 28.41 -5.76 -27.54
C ASP A 296 26.92 -5.39 -27.76
N GLU A 297 25.99 -5.96 -26.97
CA GLU A 297 24.54 -5.88 -27.18
C GLU A 297 23.78 -5.26 -26.00
N LEU A 298 24.36 -5.22 -24.79
CA LEU A 298 23.75 -4.73 -23.56
C LEU A 298 24.69 -3.85 -22.73
N THR A 299 24.11 -2.87 -22.04
CA THR A 299 24.81 -2.02 -21.05
C THR A 299 24.44 -2.43 -19.62
N PRO A 300 25.37 -2.38 -18.65
CA PRO A 300 25.06 -2.70 -17.25
C PRO A 300 24.24 -1.61 -16.53
N ASN A 301 24.33 -0.37 -17.00
CA ASN A 301 23.80 0.84 -16.37
C ASN A 301 22.28 0.76 -16.08
N VAL A 302 21.86 1.28 -14.91
CA VAL A 302 20.45 1.31 -14.49
C VAL A 302 19.96 2.74 -14.27
N PRO A 303 18.87 3.19 -14.92
CA PRO A 303 18.28 4.51 -14.67
C PRO A 303 17.72 4.64 -13.25
N LEU A 304 17.81 5.83 -12.65
CA LEU A 304 17.29 6.10 -11.30
C LEU A 304 15.78 5.84 -11.18
N GLN A 305 15.00 5.96 -12.26
CA GLN A 305 13.57 5.63 -12.28
C GLN A 305 13.30 4.11 -12.09
N GLU A 306 14.29 3.25 -12.30
CA GLU A 306 14.20 1.79 -12.16
C GLU A 306 14.71 1.27 -10.82
N ILE A 307 15.29 2.11 -9.95
CA ILE A 307 15.72 1.74 -8.59
C ILE A 307 14.51 1.79 -7.66
N THR A 308 13.89 0.63 -7.37
CA THR A 308 12.52 0.54 -6.83
C THR A 308 12.37 0.73 -5.32
N LEU A 309 13.13 1.66 -4.73
CA LEU A 309 12.99 2.05 -3.33
C LEU A 309 11.91 3.13 -3.19
N THR A 310 11.07 3.03 -2.17
CA THR A 310 9.98 3.98 -1.87
C THR A 310 10.54 5.34 -1.46
N CYS A 311 11.75 5.38 -0.89
CA CYS A 311 12.48 6.62 -0.62
C CYS A 311 13.03 7.32 -1.88
N ASN A 312 13.09 6.64 -3.03
CA ASN A 312 13.56 7.21 -4.30
C ASN A 312 12.43 8.00 -5.00
N PRO A 313 12.55 9.33 -5.14
CA PRO A 313 11.47 10.13 -5.72
C PRO A 313 11.30 9.87 -7.22
N HIS A 314 12.39 9.57 -7.97
CA HIS A 314 12.33 9.28 -9.41
C HIS A 314 11.44 8.06 -9.70
N TYR A 315 11.53 7.02 -8.86
CA TYR A 315 10.70 5.82 -8.94
C TYR A 315 9.30 6.02 -8.32
N ARG A 316 9.18 6.73 -7.19
CA ARG A 316 7.92 6.91 -6.45
C ARG A 316 6.93 7.80 -7.19
N TYR A 317 7.38 8.89 -7.82
CA TYR A 317 6.49 9.88 -8.45
C TYR A 317 6.41 9.81 -9.98
N ARG A 318 7.45 9.25 -10.63
CA ARG A 318 7.56 8.93 -12.07
C ARG A 318 7.27 10.08 -13.05
N GLY A 319 7.51 9.81 -14.33
CA GLY A 319 7.28 10.77 -15.42
C GLY A 319 8.31 11.89 -15.44
N ASP A 320 8.07 12.85 -16.32
CA ASP A 320 8.95 14.00 -16.54
C ASP A 320 8.61 15.10 -15.51
N LYS A 321 9.45 15.20 -14.46
CA LYS A 321 9.34 16.15 -13.35
C LYS A 321 10.73 16.73 -13.06
N THR A 322 10.81 17.97 -12.60
CA THR A 322 12.09 18.55 -12.17
C THR A 322 12.53 18.01 -10.81
N GLU A 323 13.81 18.18 -10.47
CA GLU A 323 14.33 17.74 -9.17
C GLU A 323 13.63 18.47 -8.01
N GLU A 324 13.34 19.76 -8.19
CA GLU A 324 12.61 20.57 -7.20
C GLU A 324 11.17 20.07 -6.98
N GLU A 325 10.48 19.62 -8.04
CA GLU A 325 9.16 18.99 -7.93
C GLU A 325 9.23 17.64 -7.22
N LEU A 326 10.26 16.84 -7.52
CA LEU A 326 10.51 15.53 -6.90
C LEU A 326 10.85 15.66 -5.41
N GLU A 327 11.69 16.62 -5.04
CA GLU A 327 12.01 16.95 -3.64
C GLU A 327 10.78 17.45 -2.87
N ALA A 328 10.00 18.36 -3.47
CA ALA A 328 8.79 18.89 -2.84
C ALA A 328 7.74 17.79 -2.61
N LEU A 329 7.56 16.87 -3.56
CA LEU A 329 6.68 15.71 -3.41
C LEU A 329 7.16 14.75 -2.31
N LEU A 330 8.46 14.44 -2.26
CA LEU A 330 9.05 13.58 -1.23
C LEU A 330 8.89 14.17 0.17
N LEU A 331 9.19 15.45 0.33
CA LEU A 331 9.00 16.17 1.60
C LEU A 331 7.52 16.17 2.02
N ALA A 332 6.61 16.51 1.11
CA ALA A 332 5.19 16.57 1.39
C ALA A 332 4.60 15.21 1.82
N ASP A 333 4.99 14.11 1.16
CA ASP A 333 4.57 12.75 1.54
C ASP A 333 5.21 12.30 2.86
N THR A 334 6.48 12.63 3.10
CA THR A 334 7.15 12.32 4.38
C THR A 334 6.47 13.01 5.57
N MET A 335 5.98 14.24 5.39
CA MET A 335 5.18 14.93 6.41
C MET A 335 3.77 14.32 6.57
N ARG A 336 3.15 13.81 5.50
CA ARG A 336 1.89 13.03 5.59
C ARG A 336 2.08 11.72 6.35
N GLU A 337 3.21 11.04 6.14
CA GLU A 337 3.62 9.84 6.87
C GLU A 337 3.87 10.13 8.35
N PHE A 338 4.49 11.27 8.69
CA PHE A 338 4.62 11.73 10.08
C PHE A 338 3.26 12.01 10.75
N LEU A 339 2.33 12.62 10.03
CA LEU A 339 0.97 12.88 10.51
C LEU A 339 0.15 11.58 10.69
N SER A 340 0.32 10.61 9.79
CA SER A 340 -0.28 9.28 9.89
C SER A 340 0.26 8.49 11.10
N TYR A 341 1.59 8.49 11.28
CA TYR A 341 2.24 7.87 12.45
C TYR A 341 1.78 8.52 13.76
N ALA A 342 1.71 9.85 13.80
CA ALA A 342 1.21 10.59 14.96
C ALA A 342 -0.23 10.18 15.31
N VAL A 343 -1.13 10.02 14.34
CA VAL A 343 -2.50 9.52 14.59
C VAL A 343 -2.50 8.05 15.03
N GLY A 344 -1.57 7.23 14.56
CA GLY A 344 -1.33 5.87 15.07
C GLY A 344 -0.95 5.86 16.56
N CYS A 345 -0.03 6.74 16.96
CA CYS A 345 0.30 6.96 18.38
C CYS A 345 -0.88 7.55 19.17
N MET A 346 -1.68 8.45 18.58
CA MET A 346 -2.86 9.03 19.23
C MET A 346 -3.89 7.97 19.59
N PHE A 347 -4.08 6.93 18.76
CA PHE A 347 -4.96 5.80 19.06
C PHE A 347 -4.28 4.66 19.82
N GLY A 348 -2.95 4.68 20.00
CA GLY A 348 -2.20 3.62 20.67
C GLY A 348 -1.86 2.43 19.79
N ARG A 349 -2.04 2.54 18.47
CA ARG A 349 -1.60 1.51 17.50
C ARG A 349 -0.08 1.38 17.50
N TYR A 350 0.62 2.50 17.60
CA TYR A 350 2.06 2.61 17.75
C TYR A 350 2.42 3.33 19.04
N SER A 351 3.70 3.38 19.40
CA SER A 351 4.21 4.11 20.55
C SER A 351 5.52 4.83 20.22
N LEU A 352 5.95 5.72 21.12
CA LEU A 352 7.33 6.24 21.15
C LEU A 352 8.23 5.38 22.05
N ASP A 353 7.62 4.59 22.95
CA ASP A 353 8.29 3.86 24.03
C ASP A 353 8.52 2.38 23.70
N LYS A 354 7.85 1.86 22.66
CA LYS A 354 7.93 0.47 22.18
C LYS A 354 7.85 0.44 20.64
N PRO A 355 8.77 -0.26 19.95
CA PRO A 355 8.69 -0.44 18.50
C PRO A 355 7.61 -1.47 18.12
N GLY A 356 7.02 -1.27 16.94
CA GLY A 356 5.99 -2.12 16.36
C GLY A 356 4.57 -1.78 16.80
N LEU A 357 3.64 -2.66 16.44
CA LEU A 357 2.24 -2.55 16.84
C LEU A 357 2.09 -2.79 18.36
N VAL A 358 1.26 -1.98 19.00
CA VAL A 358 0.94 -2.10 20.43
C VAL A 358 -0.52 -2.49 20.63
N LEU A 359 -1.45 -1.75 20.02
CA LEU A 359 -2.85 -2.13 19.86
C LEU A 359 -3.14 -2.47 18.39
N ALA A 360 -3.57 -3.70 18.13
CA ALA A 360 -3.89 -4.23 16.80
C ALA A 360 -4.79 -5.49 16.85
N ASN A 361 -5.57 -5.68 17.91
CA ASN A 361 -6.53 -6.78 18.04
C ASN A 361 -7.94 -6.26 18.40
N GLN A 362 -8.96 -7.08 18.15
CA GLN A 362 -10.35 -6.70 18.37
C GLN A 362 -10.69 -6.39 19.84
N GLY A 363 -11.30 -5.23 20.06
CA GLY A 363 -11.88 -4.80 21.34
C GLY A 363 -10.90 -4.11 22.30
N GLU A 364 -9.64 -3.92 21.90
CA GLU A 364 -8.57 -3.42 22.77
C GLU A 364 -8.82 -1.99 23.31
N THR A 365 -8.25 -1.72 24.48
CA THR A 365 -8.51 -0.52 25.28
C THR A 365 -7.22 0.22 25.65
N LEU A 366 -7.34 1.36 26.35
CA LEU A 366 -6.18 2.02 26.94
C LEU A 366 -5.51 1.13 28.00
N ASP A 367 -6.27 0.29 28.71
CA ASP A 367 -5.70 -0.60 29.74
C ASP A 367 -4.81 -1.69 29.12
N ASP A 368 -5.17 -2.21 27.93
CA ASP A 368 -4.34 -3.16 27.17
C ASP A 368 -3.03 -2.54 26.65
N TYR A 369 -3.04 -1.23 26.39
CA TYR A 369 -1.83 -0.46 26.04
C TYR A 369 -0.98 -0.20 27.29
N LEU A 370 -1.58 0.22 28.40
CA LEU A 370 -0.88 0.48 29.66
C LEU A 370 -0.34 -0.79 30.32
N ALA A 371 -0.97 -1.95 30.10
CA ALA A 371 -0.43 -3.25 30.49
C ALA A 371 0.88 -3.60 29.77
N GLN A 372 1.09 -3.07 28.55
CA GLN A 372 2.32 -3.21 27.79
C GLN A 372 3.32 -2.06 28.05
N ILE A 373 2.82 -0.85 28.30
CA ILE A 373 3.59 0.39 28.43
C ILE A 373 3.03 1.22 29.61
N PRO A 374 3.40 0.90 30.88
CA PRO A 374 2.73 1.48 32.06
C PRO A 374 2.97 2.99 32.28
N ASN A 375 4.01 3.57 31.66
CA ASN A 375 4.35 4.99 31.78
C ASN A 375 4.73 5.52 30.38
N PRO A 376 3.75 5.75 29.47
CA PRO A 376 4.05 6.14 28.11
C PRO A 376 4.46 7.61 28.01
N THR A 377 5.42 7.92 27.14
CA THR A 377 5.85 9.31 26.87
C THR A 377 4.77 10.09 26.12
N PHE A 378 3.91 9.40 25.35
CA PHE A 378 2.68 9.97 24.78
C PHE A 378 1.50 9.03 25.01
N THR A 379 0.55 9.44 25.85
CA THR A 379 -0.63 8.64 26.19
C THR A 379 -1.61 8.59 25.00
N PRO A 380 -2.10 7.41 24.62
CA PRO A 380 -3.20 7.27 23.67
C PRO A 380 -4.51 7.90 24.15
N ASP A 381 -5.45 7.97 23.22
CA ASP A 381 -6.84 8.31 23.45
C ASP A 381 -7.48 7.37 24.48
N GLN A 382 -8.27 7.86 25.43
CA GLN A 382 -8.85 7.00 26.46
C GLN A 382 -9.99 6.15 25.89
N ASP A 383 -10.94 6.79 25.23
CA ASP A 383 -12.24 6.23 24.86
C ASP A 383 -12.44 5.99 23.35
N ASN A 384 -11.39 6.20 22.55
CA ASN A 384 -11.28 5.87 21.13
C ASN A 384 -12.11 6.78 20.19
N VAL A 385 -12.22 8.06 20.52
CA VAL A 385 -13.00 9.06 19.76
C VAL A 385 -12.26 10.39 19.71
N ILE A 386 -11.54 10.66 18.62
CA ILE A 386 -10.77 11.91 18.44
C ILE A 386 -11.57 12.92 17.59
N PRO A 387 -11.96 14.10 18.11
CA PRO A 387 -12.62 15.14 17.34
C PRO A 387 -11.74 15.74 16.23
N MET A 388 -12.33 15.99 15.07
CA MET A 388 -11.67 16.56 13.87
C MET A 388 -12.49 17.73 13.30
N LEU A 389 -12.74 18.73 14.15
CA LEU A 389 -13.71 19.80 13.92
C LEU A 389 -13.08 21.11 13.39
N ASP A 390 -13.94 22.05 12.97
CA ASP A 390 -13.53 23.40 12.55
C ASP A 390 -13.70 24.40 13.71
N GLY A 391 -12.57 24.83 14.28
CA GLY A 391 -12.48 25.52 15.56
C GLY A 391 -11.98 24.63 16.70
N GLU A 392 -11.54 25.25 17.80
CA GLU A 392 -10.95 24.61 18.98
C GLU A 392 -12.04 24.26 20.01
N TRP A 393 -12.85 23.26 19.67
CA TRP A 393 -14.03 22.86 20.45
C TRP A 393 -13.72 21.85 21.57
N PHE A 394 -12.57 21.19 21.50
CA PHE A 394 -12.12 20.12 22.41
C PHE A 394 -10.62 20.30 22.68
N ALA A 395 -10.19 20.17 23.94
CA ALA A 395 -8.78 20.35 24.32
C ALA A 395 -7.87 19.21 23.85
N ASP A 396 -8.51 18.09 23.53
CA ASP A 396 -8.02 16.79 23.09
C ASP A 396 -8.25 16.56 21.57
N ASP A 397 -8.61 17.59 20.80
CA ASP A 397 -8.79 17.45 19.36
C ASP A 397 -7.50 17.04 18.61
N ILE A 398 -7.66 16.50 17.40
CA ILE A 398 -6.54 15.97 16.60
C ILE A 398 -5.40 16.98 16.36
N THR A 399 -5.71 18.28 16.32
CA THR A 399 -4.71 19.35 16.13
C THR A 399 -3.99 19.67 17.44
N ALA A 400 -4.72 19.72 18.55
CA ALA A 400 -4.14 19.89 19.89
C ALA A 400 -3.21 18.70 20.23
N ARG A 401 -3.66 17.47 19.99
CA ARG A 401 -2.87 16.25 20.20
C ARG A 401 -1.70 16.13 19.25
N PHE A 402 -1.80 16.59 17.99
CA PHE A 402 -0.62 16.68 17.11
C PHE A 402 0.40 17.71 17.60
N ARG A 403 -0.04 18.89 18.05
CA ARG A 403 0.86 19.92 18.61
C ARG A 403 1.56 19.42 19.89
N GLN A 404 0.86 18.63 20.72
CA GLN A 404 1.47 17.94 21.86
C GLN A 404 2.50 16.89 21.42
N PHE A 405 2.15 16.01 20.48
CA PHE A 405 3.04 15.00 19.92
C PHE A 405 4.33 15.63 19.35
N LEU A 406 4.20 16.69 18.56
CA LEU A 406 5.35 17.43 18.00
C LEU A 406 6.31 17.93 19.08
N ARG A 407 5.80 18.52 20.17
CA ARG A 407 6.62 19.00 21.32
C ARG A 407 7.31 17.88 22.07
N ILE A 408 6.68 16.70 22.13
CA ILE A 408 7.27 15.50 22.74
C ILE A 408 8.40 14.95 21.84
N THR A 409 8.16 14.84 20.54
CA THR A 409 9.12 14.25 19.60
C THR A 409 10.33 15.14 19.26
N PHE A 410 10.18 16.47 19.27
CA PHE A 410 11.23 17.42 18.85
C PHE A 410 11.55 18.52 19.87
N GLY A 411 10.93 18.48 21.05
CA GLY A 411 11.07 19.52 22.08
C GLY A 411 10.28 20.80 21.79
N ASN A 412 10.43 21.78 22.68
CA ASN A 412 9.74 23.07 22.58
C ASN A 412 10.56 24.16 21.85
N GLU A 413 11.89 24.00 21.76
CA GLU A 413 12.82 25.04 21.28
C GLU A 413 12.54 25.50 19.84
N HIS A 414 12.34 24.54 18.93
CA HIS A 414 12.02 24.81 17.52
C HIS A 414 10.53 24.52 17.18
N HIS A 415 9.62 24.56 18.15
CA HIS A 415 8.24 24.07 17.96
C HIS A 415 7.51 24.75 16.78
N ASP A 416 7.54 26.08 16.73
CA ASP A 416 6.84 26.84 15.69
C ASP A 416 7.56 26.78 14.33
N GLU A 417 8.89 26.67 14.32
CA GLU A 417 9.68 26.41 13.10
C GLU A 417 9.35 25.05 12.49
N ASN A 418 9.29 24.01 13.34
CA ASN A 418 8.96 22.64 12.94
C ASN A 418 7.52 22.53 12.43
N LEU A 419 6.57 23.20 13.10
CA LEU A 419 5.19 23.27 12.64
C LEU A 419 5.09 23.98 11.29
N ASN A 420 5.70 25.17 11.14
CA ASN A 420 5.70 25.89 9.88
C ASN A 420 6.36 25.09 8.74
N PHE A 421 7.43 24.33 9.03
CA PHE A 421 8.06 23.43 8.05
C PHE A 421 7.08 22.34 7.57
N ILE A 422 6.31 21.73 8.47
CA ILE A 422 5.25 20.76 8.14
C ILE A 422 4.15 21.42 7.30
N GLU A 423 3.64 22.57 7.73
CA GLU A 423 2.52 23.27 7.08
C GLU A 423 2.89 23.80 5.68
N VAL A 424 4.13 24.26 5.48
CA VAL A 424 4.68 24.62 4.16
C VAL A 424 4.80 23.36 3.27
N ALA A 425 5.34 22.25 3.80
CA ALA A 425 5.49 21.00 3.05
C ALA A 425 4.15 20.41 2.57
N ILE A 426 3.10 20.43 3.39
CA ILE A 426 1.77 19.94 3.02
C ILE A 426 0.90 21.02 2.32
N GLY A 427 1.40 22.25 2.21
CA GLY A 427 0.78 23.39 1.52
C GLY A 427 -0.44 23.99 2.21
N LYS A 428 -0.60 23.80 3.53
CA LYS A 428 -1.73 24.30 4.34
C LYS A 428 -1.50 24.15 5.84
N ASP A 429 -2.24 24.94 6.63
CA ASP A 429 -2.28 24.78 8.09
C ASP A 429 -2.78 23.39 8.51
N ILE A 430 -2.25 22.90 9.63
CA ILE A 430 -2.41 21.52 10.07
C ILE A 430 -3.88 21.15 10.35
N ARG A 431 -4.69 22.10 10.84
CA ARG A 431 -6.11 21.85 11.12
C ARG A 431 -6.89 21.63 9.81
N LYS A 432 -6.61 22.45 8.78
CA LYS A 432 -7.19 22.28 7.43
C LYS A 432 -6.76 20.97 6.78
N PHE A 433 -5.51 20.53 6.98
CA PHE A 433 -5.06 19.22 6.49
C PHE A 433 -5.87 18.08 7.09
N PHE A 434 -6.05 18.05 8.43
CA PHE A 434 -6.84 16.99 9.07
C PHE A 434 -8.29 16.96 8.56
N GLN A 435 -8.97 18.11 8.53
CA GLN A 435 -10.35 18.23 8.05
C GLN A 435 -10.56 17.75 6.59
N ARG A 436 -9.64 18.10 5.68
CA ARG A 436 -9.87 18.05 4.23
C ARG A 436 -9.10 16.95 3.51
N ASP A 437 -7.91 16.61 3.98
CA ASP A 437 -6.95 15.80 3.26
C ASP A 437 -6.66 14.47 3.97
N PHE A 438 -6.45 14.49 5.29
CA PHE A 438 -6.00 13.32 6.07
C PHE A 438 -6.85 12.07 5.83
N TYR A 439 -8.18 12.17 5.91
CA TYR A 439 -9.03 10.99 5.70
C TYR A 439 -8.97 10.44 4.27
N ASN A 440 -8.75 11.31 3.27
CA ASN A 440 -8.62 10.91 1.88
C ASN A 440 -7.25 10.23 1.62
N ASP A 441 -6.18 10.73 2.26
CA ASP A 441 -4.88 10.05 2.26
C ASP A 441 -4.98 8.69 2.96
N HIS A 442 -5.65 8.61 4.11
CA HIS A 442 -5.84 7.36 4.85
C HIS A 442 -6.61 6.30 4.05
N VAL A 443 -7.72 6.69 3.42
CA VAL A 443 -8.51 5.82 2.52
C VAL A 443 -7.68 5.33 1.33
N LYS A 444 -6.80 6.18 0.78
CA LYS A 444 -5.88 5.80 -0.32
C LYS A 444 -4.78 4.85 0.16
N ARG A 445 -4.12 5.20 1.27
CA ARG A 445 -3.00 4.48 1.91
C ARG A 445 -3.39 3.03 2.22
N TYR A 446 -4.51 2.85 2.91
CA TYR A 446 -5.03 1.53 3.28
C TYR A 446 -5.89 0.89 2.15
N LYS A 447 -5.59 1.19 0.87
CA LYS A 447 -6.20 0.56 -0.34
C LYS A 447 -7.75 0.43 -0.27
N LYS A 448 -8.44 1.49 0.17
CA LYS A 448 -9.91 1.54 0.46
C LYS A 448 -10.40 0.57 1.56
N ARG A 449 -9.58 0.25 2.54
CA ARG A 449 -9.91 -0.50 3.76
C ARG A 449 -9.35 0.24 5.00
N PRO A 450 -9.74 1.52 5.24
CA PRO A 450 -9.12 2.32 6.29
C PRO A 450 -9.39 1.76 7.68
N ILE A 451 -8.37 1.78 8.53
CA ILE A 451 -8.44 1.33 9.93
C ILE A 451 -8.91 2.41 10.91
N TYR A 452 -8.89 3.69 10.50
CA TYR A 452 -9.47 4.80 11.26
C TYR A 452 -10.73 5.22 10.52
N TRP A 453 -11.86 5.23 11.21
CA TRP A 453 -13.17 5.49 10.61
C TRP A 453 -13.66 6.87 11.03
N LEU A 454 -14.07 7.66 10.05
CA LEU A 454 -14.53 9.02 10.26
C LEU A 454 -16.05 9.01 10.36
N PHE A 455 -16.55 9.08 11.59
CA PHE A 455 -17.95 9.40 11.85
C PHE A 455 -18.18 10.86 11.46
N SER A 456 -19.16 11.12 10.59
CA SER A 456 -19.29 12.38 9.86
C SER A 456 -20.75 12.75 9.65
N SER A 457 -21.17 13.94 10.08
CA SER A 457 -22.51 14.44 9.76
C SER A 457 -22.66 14.73 8.26
N PRO A 458 -23.90 14.81 7.71
CA PRO A 458 -24.12 14.85 6.25
C PRO A 458 -23.45 15.99 5.47
N LYS A 459 -23.12 17.13 6.12
CA LYS A 459 -22.35 18.23 5.52
C LYS A 459 -20.93 18.36 6.09
N GLY A 460 -20.52 17.45 6.96
CA GLY A 460 -19.22 17.47 7.66
C GLY A 460 -19.14 18.49 8.79
N THR A 461 -20.28 18.94 9.34
CA THR A 461 -20.34 19.84 10.50
C THR A 461 -19.76 19.20 11.77
N PHE A 462 -20.07 17.92 12.02
CA PHE A 462 -19.40 17.10 13.03
C PHE A 462 -18.56 16.01 12.36
N ASN A 463 -17.36 15.77 12.91
CA ASN A 463 -16.36 14.83 12.46
C ASN A 463 -15.61 14.26 13.67
N ALA A 464 -15.56 12.94 13.82
CA ALA A 464 -14.75 12.26 14.83
C ALA A 464 -14.12 10.98 14.26
N LEU A 465 -12.85 10.73 14.55
CA LEU A 465 -12.15 9.51 14.18
C LEU A 465 -12.27 8.44 15.28
N VAL A 466 -12.44 7.20 14.86
CA VAL A 466 -12.47 5.98 15.70
C VAL A 466 -11.49 4.96 15.14
N TYR A 467 -10.63 4.34 15.95
CA TYR A 467 -9.77 3.24 15.51
C TYR A 467 -10.50 1.90 15.58
N LEU A 468 -10.57 1.18 14.46
CA LEU A 468 -11.29 -0.08 14.27
C LEU A 468 -10.95 -1.15 15.31
N HIS A 469 -9.67 -1.38 15.60
CA HIS A 469 -9.26 -2.48 16.49
C HIS A 469 -9.72 -2.22 17.92
N ARG A 470 -9.78 -0.95 18.33
CA ARG A 470 -10.33 -0.50 19.61
C ARG A 470 -11.84 -0.26 19.61
N TYR A 471 -12.56 -0.65 18.56
CA TYR A 471 -14.02 -0.55 18.51
C TYR A 471 -14.65 -1.54 19.50
N ARG A 472 -15.69 -1.07 20.20
CA ARG A 472 -16.56 -1.87 21.07
C ARG A 472 -18.04 -1.56 20.77
N PRO A 473 -18.98 -2.43 21.15
CA PRO A 473 -20.42 -2.18 20.98
C PRO A 473 -20.91 -0.81 21.50
N ASP A 474 -20.28 -0.27 22.54
CA ASP A 474 -20.60 1.04 23.12
C ASP A 474 -19.99 2.24 22.37
N THR A 475 -19.03 2.05 21.45
CA THR A 475 -18.28 3.15 20.81
C THR A 475 -19.18 4.18 20.11
N VAL A 476 -20.31 3.77 19.49
CA VAL A 476 -21.24 4.73 18.87
C VAL A 476 -21.96 5.59 19.92
N SER A 477 -22.17 5.08 21.14
CA SER A 477 -22.67 5.88 22.27
C SER A 477 -21.66 6.92 22.75
N VAL A 478 -20.35 6.62 22.69
CA VAL A 478 -19.28 7.58 22.99
C VAL A 478 -19.25 8.70 21.93
N VAL A 479 -19.28 8.35 20.64
CA VAL A 479 -19.36 9.32 19.52
C VAL A 479 -20.59 10.23 19.64
N LEU A 480 -21.75 9.67 20.02
CA LEU A 480 -22.97 10.43 20.31
C LEU A 480 -22.80 11.39 21.51
N GLY A 481 -22.03 11.01 22.53
CA GLY A 481 -21.64 11.89 23.63
C GLY A 481 -20.87 13.13 23.15
N TYR A 482 -19.82 12.92 22.35
CA TYR A 482 -19.05 14.00 21.73
C TYR A 482 -19.90 14.92 20.84
N LEU A 483 -20.83 14.37 20.06
CA LEU A 483 -21.76 15.18 19.26
C LEU A 483 -22.68 16.04 20.14
N ARG A 484 -23.22 15.48 21.23
CA ARG A 484 -24.12 16.22 22.14
C ARG A 484 -23.39 17.36 22.86
N ASP A 485 -22.16 17.13 23.31
CA ASP A 485 -21.33 18.18 23.90
C ASP A 485 -20.96 19.27 22.87
N PHE A 486 -20.58 18.88 21.65
CA PHE A 486 -20.36 19.83 20.56
C PHE A 486 -21.60 20.67 20.25
N ARG A 487 -22.79 20.06 20.18
CA ARG A 487 -24.06 20.78 19.98
C ARG A 487 -24.34 21.76 21.13
N ASN A 488 -24.09 21.37 22.38
CA ASN A 488 -24.25 22.26 23.54
C ASN A 488 -23.28 23.46 23.48
N LYS A 489 -22.05 23.26 23.02
CA LYS A 489 -21.06 24.33 22.80
C LYS A 489 -21.48 25.29 21.68
N LEU A 490 -22.03 24.78 20.58
CA LEU A 490 -22.60 25.59 19.49
C LEU A 490 -23.84 26.39 19.93
N ASP A 491 -24.73 25.79 20.73
CA ASP A 491 -25.90 26.47 21.31
C ASP A 491 -25.51 27.57 22.32
N ALA A 492 -24.46 27.36 23.10
CA ALA A 492 -23.88 28.40 23.95
C ALA A 492 -23.30 29.57 23.14
N GLN A 493 -22.57 29.29 22.05
CA GLN A 493 -22.07 30.33 21.14
C GLN A 493 -23.22 31.08 20.46
N LEU A 494 -24.26 30.37 20.02
CA LEU A 494 -25.46 30.95 19.40
C LEU A 494 -26.12 31.97 20.34
N LYS A 495 -26.36 31.59 21.60
CA LYS A 495 -26.97 32.46 22.62
C LYS A 495 -26.12 33.69 22.91
N HIS A 496 -24.79 33.55 22.92
CA HIS A 496 -23.88 34.70 23.05
C HIS A 496 -23.97 35.65 21.85
N LEU A 497 -23.94 35.13 20.62
CA LEU A 497 -24.06 35.95 19.41
C LEU A 497 -25.43 36.64 19.30
N GLU A 498 -26.51 35.98 19.73
CA GLU A 498 -27.84 36.61 19.82
C GLU A 498 -27.84 37.82 20.76
N GLN A 499 -27.17 37.74 21.93
CA GLN A 499 -26.96 38.88 22.82
C GLN A 499 -26.13 40.00 22.16
N VAL A 500 -25.05 39.66 21.45
CA VAL A 500 -24.22 40.64 20.71
C VAL A 500 -25.05 41.35 19.63
N SER A 501 -25.94 40.64 18.94
CA SER A 501 -26.78 41.20 17.87
C SER A 501 -27.73 42.30 18.36
N ILE A 502 -28.21 42.21 19.61
CA ILE A 502 -29.15 43.18 20.21
C ILE A 502 -28.48 44.21 21.13
N SER A 503 -27.25 43.97 21.59
CA SER A 503 -26.50 44.87 22.50
C SER A 503 -26.45 46.31 22.01
N THR A 504 -26.64 47.30 22.88
CA THR A 504 -26.47 48.72 22.53
C THR A 504 -25.04 49.08 22.12
N ASP A 505 -24.07 48.34 22.65
CA ASP A 505 -22.66 48.73 22.68
C ASP A 505 -21.88 48.12 21.50
N ALA A 506 -22.46 47.09 20.85
CA ALA A 506 -21.91 46.48 19.64
C ALA A 506 -22.16 47.35 18.40
N SER A 507 -21.13 47.53 17.58
CA SER A 507 -21.21 48.32 16.34
C SER A 507 -22.05 47.62 15.26
N GLN A 508 -22.54 48.40 14.28
CA GLN A 508 -23.35 47.85 13.18
C GLN A 508 -22.62 46.76 12.37
N PRO A 509 -21.31 46.87 12.05
CA PRO A 509 -20.56 45.76 11.42
C PRO A 509 -20.49 44.49 12.27
N GLU A 510 -20.38 44.60 13.59
CA GLU A 510 -20.35 43.44 14.50
C GLU A 510 -21.71 42.75 14.57
N LYS A 511 -22.81 43.52 14.64
CA LYS A 511 -24.17 43.00 14.58
C LYS A 511 -24.45 42.25 13.27
N ILE A 512 -24.00 42.80 12.13
CA ILE A 512 -24.15 42.16 10.81
C ILE A 512 -23.34 40.84 10.75
N ARG A 513 -22.15 40.79 11.35
CA ARG A 513 -21.36 39.54 11.46
C ARG A 513 -22.08 38.52 12.34
N ALA A 514 -22.51 38.92 13.55
CA ALA A 514 -23.21 38.05 14.48
C ALA A 514 -24.49 37.47 13.87
N LEU A 515 -25.31 38.28 13.18
CA LEU A 515 -26.53 37.81 12.48
C LEU A 515 -26.24 36.77 11.39
N LYS A 516 -25.13 36.90 10.65
CA LYS A 516 -24.70 35.90 9.66
C LYS A 516 -24.22 34.61 10.32
N GLU A 517 -23.53 34.71 11.45
CA GLU A 517 -23.02 33.55 12.18
C GLU A 517 -24.14 32.80 12.92
N ILE A 518 -25.14 33.51 13.46
CA ILE A 518 -26.39 32.97 14.00
C ILE A 518 -27.14 32.11 12.96
N ASP A 519 -27.25 32.58 11.72
CA ASP A 519 -27.88 31.84 10.61
C ASP A 519 -27.07 30.58 10.24
N ASN A 520 -25.74 30.63 10.29
CA ASN A 520 -24.88 29.47 10.07
C ASN A 520 -25.02 28.44 11.21
N LEU A 521 -24.90 28.88 12.46
CA LEU A 521 -25.03 28.03 13.66
C LEU A 521 -26.41 27.34 13.71
N LYS A 522 -27.51 28.04 13.39
CA LYS A 522 -28.83 27.42 13.32
C LYS A 522 -28.94 26.33 12.24
N LYS A 523 -28.24 26.47 11.12
CA LYS A 523 -28.16 25.44 10.05
C LYS A 523 -27.25 24.27 10.40
N GLN A 524 -26.25 24.50 11.27
CA GLN A 524 -25.39 23.47 11.83
C GLN A 524 -26.10 22.67 12.93
N LEU A 525 -26.71 23.35 13.90
CA LEU A 525 -27.49 22.73 14.98
C LEU A 525 -28.61 21.82 14.42
N LEU A 526 -29.39 22.30 13.45
CA LEU A 526 -30.43 21.49 12.79
C LEU A 526 -29.86 20.22 12.12
N GLU A 527 -28.69 20.31 11.49
CA GLU A 527 -28.02 19.13 10.91
C GLU A 527 -27.57 18.13 11.98
N LEU A 528 -27.08 18.62 13.11
CA LEU A 528 -26.64 17.77 14.22
C LEU A 528 -27.83 17.12 14.94
N ASP A 529 -28.97 17.81 15.06
CA ASP A 529 -30.20 17.24 15.60
C ASP A 529 -30.83 16.20 14.66
N ASP A 530 -30.81 16.44 13.34
CA ASP A 530 -31.22 15.45 12.35
C ASP A 530 -30.29 14.23 12.35
N TYR A 531 -28.97 14.44 12.39
CA TYR A 531 -27.96 13.38 12.42
C TYR A 531 -27.92 12.60 13.74
N GLU A 532 -28.19 13.25 14.88
CA GLU A 532 -28.43 12.58 16.16
C GLU A 532 -29.66 11.67 16.05
N ARG A 533 -30.81 12.23 15.66
CA ARG A 533 -32.11 11.55 15.67
C ARG A 533 -32.19 10.40 14.66
N ASP A 534 -31.76 10.62 13.43
CA ASP A 534 -31.99 9.72 12.30
C ASP A 534 -30.80 8.80 12.00
N THR A 535 -29.68 8.92 12.72
CA THR A 535 -28.49 8.08 12.47
C THR A 535 -27.75 7.67 13.76
N LEU A 536 -27.20 8.59 14.55
CA LEU A 536 -26.36 8.18 15.70
C LEU A 536 -27.15 7.55 16.86
N TYR A 537 -28.31 8.10 17.24
CA TYR A 537 -29.09 7.57 18.36
C TYR A 537 -29.65 6.16 18.12
N PRO A 538 -30.18 5.81 16.93
CA PRO A 538 -30.50 4.42 16.58
C PRO A 538 -29.29 3.48 16.70
N LEU A 539 -28.16 3.80 16.08
CA LEU A 539 -26.97 2.95 16.07
C LEU A 539 -26.32 2.81 17.47
N ALA A 540 -26.34 3.87 18.28
CA ALA A 540 -25.92 3.85 19.68
C ALA A 540 -26.81 2.96 20.56
N THR A 541 -28.09 2.81 20.19
CA THR A 541 -29.04 1.92 20.86
C THR A 541 -28.90 0.47 20.37
N GLU A 542 -28.57 0.26 19.10
CA GLU A 542 -28.35 -1.06 18.50
C GLU A 542 -27.06 -1.73 18.97
N GLN A 543 -26.02 -0.95 19.29
CA GLN A 543 -24.71 -1.43 19.77
C GLN A 543 -24.10 -2.51 18.87
N ILE A 544 -24.03 -2.23 17.56
CA ILE A 544 -23.58 -3.17 16.52
C ILE A 544 -22.23 -3.80 16.90
N PRO A 545 -22.15 -5.14 17.06
CA PRO A 545 -20.91 -5.85 17.25
C PRO A 545 -20.15 -6.03 15.94
N LEU A 546 -18.82 -5.99 16.01
CA LEU A 546 -17.93 -6.25 14.88
C LEU A 546 -17.16 -7.56 15.09
N ASP A 547 -16.68 -8.09 13.97
CA ASP A 547 -15.77 -9.23 13.89
C ASP A 547 -14.68 -8.85 12.90
N LEU A 548 -13.41 -8.80 13.29
CA LEU A 548 -12.37 -8.30 12.38
C LEU A 548 -12.10 -9.25 11.19
N ASP A 549 -12.46 -10.54 11.30
CA ASP A 549 -12.28 -11.52 10.21
C ASP A 549 -13.29 -11.31 9.05
N ASP A 550 -14.45 -10.72 9.34
CA ASP A 550 -15.41 -10.17 8.36
C ASP A 550 -14.71 -9.14 7.43
N GLY A 551 -13.64 -8.49 7.90
CA GLY A 551 -12.85 -7.49 7.17
C GLY A 551 -13.45 -6.08 7.23
N VAL A 552 -12.66 -5.06 6.86
CA VAL A 552 -13.09 -3.64 6.94
C VAL A 552 -14.31 -3.41 6.04
N LYS A 553 -14.35 -4.03 4.86
CA LYS A 553 -15.46 -3.88 3.89
C LYS A 553 -16.81 -4.28 4.47
N VAL A 554 -16.91 -5.44 5.11
CA VAL A 554 -18.18 -5.91 5.70
C VAL A 554 -18.53 -5.08 6.93
N ASN A 555 -17.57 -4.82 7.82
CA ASN A 555 -17.83 -4.11 9.07
C ASN A 555 -18.16 -2.62 8.88
N TYR A 556 -17.45 -1.91 8.00
CA TYR A 556 -17.68 -0.48 7.74
C TYR A 556 -19.08 -0.23 7.16
N LEU A 557 -19.56 -1.13 6.31
CA LEU A 557 -20.91 -1.02 5.70
C LEU A 557 -22.05 -1.17 6.73
N LYS A 558 -21.80 -1.76 7.92
CA LYS A 558 -22.79 -1.85 9.01
C LYS A 558 -23.23 -0.47 9.53
N PHE A 559 -22.44 0.58 9.32
CA PHE A 559 -22.70 1.93 9.86
C PHE A 559 -23.38 2.91 8.89
N GLY A 560 -23.59 2.52 7.62
CA GLY A 560 -24.37 3.29 6.64
C GLY A 560 -23.98 4.78 6.53
N SER A 561 -24.91 5.66 6.91
CA SER A 561 -24.76 7.12 6.87
C SER A 561 -23.98 7.73 8.05
N ALA A 562 -23.61 6.96 9.07
CA ALA A 562 -22.85 7.47 10.21
C ALA A 562 -21.37 7.71 9.88
N VAL A 563 -20.84 7.04 8.86
CA VAL A 563 -19.42 7.08 8.47
C VAL A 563 -19.25 7.66 7.06
N LYS A 564 -18.14 8.38 6.84
CA LYS A 564 -17.90 9.15 5.61
C LYS A 564 -17.69 8.26 4.37
N LYS A 565 -18.78 7.99 3.64
CA LYS A 565 -18.88 7.14 2.43
C LYS A 565 -17.59 7.06 1.59
N ILE A 566 -17.04 5.85 1.52
CA ILE A 566 -15.89 5.49 0.68
C ILE A 566 -16.39 5.06 -0.71
N ILE A 567 -15.89 5.67 -1.77
CA ILE A 567 -16.38 5.44 -3.14
C ILE A 567 -15.88 4.09 -3.67
N GLY A 568 -16.80 3.15 -3.92
CA GLY A 568 -16.49 1.81 -4.43
C GLY A 568 -15.84 0.91 -3.39
N LEU A 569 -16.26 1.03 -2.12
CA LEU A 569 -16.06 0.02 -1.06
C LEU A 569 -17.10 -1.12 -1.20
N ASP A 570 -18.30 -0.71 -1.62
CA ASP A 570 -19.50 -1.50 -1.90
C ASP A 570 -19.41 -2.35 -3.18
N ASN A 571 -18.52 -1.99 -4.10
CA ASN A 571 -18.21 -2.80 -5.28
C ASN A 571 -17.64 -4.16 -4.85
N LYS A 572 -18.07 -5.23 -5.52
CA LYS A 572 -17.32 -6.51 -5.54
C LYS A 572 -15.98 -6.29 -6.24
N GLU A 573 -14.95 -7.00 -5.80
CA GLU A 573 -13.72 -7.15 -6.58
C GLU A 573 -13.89 -8.35 -7.53
N ASP A 574 -13.52 -8.18 -8.79
CA ASP A 574 -13.58 -9.19 -9.86
C ASP A 574 -12.50 -10.28 -9.70
#